data_AF-A0A177D7W8-F1
#
_entry.id   AF-A0A177D7W8-F1
#
_cell.length_a   1.000
_cell.length_b   1.000
_cell.length_c   1.000
_cell.angle_alpha   90.00
_cell.angle_beta   90.00
_cell.angle_gamma   90.00
#
_symmetry.space_group_name_H-M   'P 1'
#
loop_
_entity.id
_entity.type
_entity.pdbx_description
1 polymer ?
#
loop_
_entity_poly.entity_id
_entity_poly.type
_entity_poly.pdbx_seq_one_letter_code
_entity_poly.pdbx_strand_id
1 'polypeptide(L)' 'KVVQAGWQYSEDRVVVDQDIITSRGPGTAILFALTIVEELCGKEKRDDVAGPMIVAEAL' A
#
# COMPACT_ATOMS: atom_id res chain seq x y z
N LYS A 1 -0.61 -22.21 -12.30
CA LYS A 1 0.12 -21.41 -11.28
C LYS A 1 1.06 -20.51 -12.05
N VAL A 2 1.10 -19.22 -11.76
CA VAL A 2 2.11 -18.34 -12.38
C VAL A 2 3.44 -18.80 -11.81
N VAL A 3 4.17 -19.61 -12.59
CA VAL A 3 5.48 -20.13 -12.23
C VAL A 3 6.44 -19.52 -13.24
N GLN A 4 7.44 -18.79 -12.73
CA GLN A 4 8.52 -18.07 -13.43
C GLN A 4 8.15 -16.73 -14.08
N ALA A 5 8.22 -15.64 -13.30
CA ALA A 5 8.29 -14.30 -13.88
C ALA A 5 9.30 -13.36 -13.15
N GLY A 6 10.27 -13.92 -12.41
CA GLY A 6 11.35 -13.13 -11.81
C GLY A 6 10.96 -12.29 -10.60
N TRP A 7 9.74 -12.47 -10.06
CA TRP A 7 9.25 -11.80 -8.86
C TRP A 7 8.86 -12.80 -7.78
N GLN A 8 8.95 -12.37 -6.52
CA GLN A 8 8.49 -13.11 -5.36
C GLN A 8 7.10 -12.62 -4.97
N TYR A 9 6.11 -13.52 -4.99
CA TYR A 9 4.76 -13.18 -4.55
C TYR A 9 4.74 -12.92 -3.05
N SER A 10 4.05 -11.86 -2.61
CA SER A 10 3.69 -11.65 -1.21
C SER A 10 2.18 -11.72 -1.02
N GLU A 11 1.75 -12.20 0.15
CA GLU A 11 0.36 -12.14 0.59
C GLU A 11 0.01 -10.84 1.33
N ASP A 12 0.98 -9.94 1.49
CA ASP A 12 0.78 -8.64 2.12
C ASP A 12 -0.24 -7.79 1.35
N ARG A 13 -0.94 -6.92 2.06
CA ARG A 13 -2.00 -6.08 1.49
C ARG A 13 -1.45 -5.08 0.48
N VAL A 14 -0.28 -4.53 0.77
CA VAL A 14 0.51 -3.60 -0.06
C VAL A 14 1.98 -3.99 0.06
N VAL A 15 2.72 -3.93 -1.04
CA VAL A 15 4.17 -4.14 -1.07
C VAL A 15 4.81 -2.93 -1.74
N VAL A 16 5.86 -2.40 -1.11
CA VAL A 16 6.72 -1.36 -1.68
C VAL A 16 8.05 -2.01 -2.02
N ASP A 17 8.43 -1.97 -3.30
CA ASP A 17 9.75 -2.36 -3.79
C ASP A 17 10.34 -1.19 -4.57
N GLN A 18 11.20 -0.42 -3.90
CA GLN A 18 11.74 0.84 -4.41
C GLN A 18 10.60 1.77 -4.85
N ASP A 19 10.61 2.21 -6.12
CA ASP A 19 9.61 3.10 -6.70
C ASP A 19 8.34 2.37 -7.20
N ILE A 20 8.22 1.06 -6.96
CA ILE A 20 7.08 0.24 -7.39
C ILE A 20 6.25 -0.15 -6.18
N ILE A 21 5.00 0.32 -6.16
CA ILE A 21 4.01 -0.05 -5.14
C ILE A 21 2.97 -0.97 -5.79
N THR A 22 2.70 -2.12 -5.17
CA THR A 22 1.68 -3.08 -5.61
C THR A 22 0.67 -3.37 -4.51
N SER A 23 -0.54 -3.80 -4.89
CA SER A 23 -1.61 -4.10 -3.94
C SER A 23 -2.53 -5.21 -4.44
N ARG A 24 -3.23 -5.90 -3.54
CA ARG A 24 -3.99 -7.13 -3.84
C ARG A 24 -5.31 -6.93 -4.57
N GLY A 25 -5.99 -5.80 -4.37
CA GLY A 25 -7.29 -5.56 -5.02
C GLY A 25 -8.14 -4.48 -4.34
N PRO A 26 -9.47 -4.47 -4.57
CA PRO A 26 -10.33 -3.38 -4.11
C PRO A 26 -10.37 -3.22 -2.59
N GLY A 27 -10.27 -4.32 -1.83
CA GLY A 27 -10.24 -4.28 -0.36
C GLY A 27 -8.99 -3.62 0.24
N THR A 28 -7.96 -3.38 -0.56
CA THR A 28 -6.69 -2.76 -0.12
C THR A 28 -6.45 -1.40 -0.77
N ALA A 29 -7.44 -0.87 -1.51
CA ALA A 29 -7.29 0.37 -2.27
C ALA A 29 -6.96 1.60 -1.41
N ILE A 30 -7.62 1.74 -0.25
CA ILE A 30 -7.33 2.86 0.67
C ILE A 30 -5.91 2.74 1.24
N LEU A 31 -5.49 1.52 1.56
CA LEU A 31 -4.15 1.25 2.05
C LEU A 31 -3.09 1.64 1.01
N PHE A 32 -3.31 1.21 -0.22
CA PHE A 32 -2.45 1.53 -1.36
C PHE A 32 -2.34 3.05 -1.60
N ALA A 33 -3.46 3.76 -1.55
CA ALA A 33 -3.47 5.22 -1.70
C ALA A 33 -2.71 5.92 -0.57
N LEU A 34 -2.89 5.49 0.68
CA LEU A 34 -2.17 6.07 1.83
C LEU A 34 -0.66 5.77 1.76
N THR A 35 -0.26 4.59 1.29
CA THR A 35 1.16 4.28 1.04
C THR A 35 1.76 5.18 -0.03
N ILE A 36 1.04 5.47 -1.12
CA ILE A 36 1.50 6.44 -2.13
C ILE A 36 1.70 7.83 -1.51
N VAL A 37 0.76 8.27 -0.67
CA VAL A 37 0.89 9.57 0.03
C VAL A 37 2.11 9.57 0.95
N GLU A 38 2.39 8.47 1.63
CA GLU A 38 3.57 8.35 2.50
C GLU A 38 4.87 8.40 1.71
N GLU A 39 4.99 7.66 0.61
CA GLU A 39 6.20 7.64 -0.23
C GLU A 39 6.46 9.00 -0.91
N LEU A 40 5.42 9.73 -1.30
CA LEU A 40 5.56 11.01 -2.01
C LEU A 40 5.65 12.24 -1.08
N CYS A 41 4.92 12.21 0.03
CA CYS A 41 4.69 13.38 0.88
C CYS A 41 5.13 13.18 2.33
N GLY A 42 5.59 11.98 2.70
CA GLY A 42 6.00 11.61 4.05
C GLY A 42 4.85 11.18 4.96
N LYS A 43 5.24 10.51 6.04
CA LYS A 43 4.33 9.88 7.01
C LYS A 43 3.36 10.86 7.68
N GLU A 44 3.83 12.07 8.03
CA GLU A 44 2.98 13.10 8.61
C GLU A 44 1.78 13.42 7.71
N LYS A 45 2.03 13.57 6.39
CA LYS A 45 0.95 13.84 5.44
C LYS A 45 0.01 12.65 5.29
N ARG A 46 0.54 11.43 5.31
CA ARG A 46 -0.28 10.21 5.31
C ARG A 46 -1.20 10.17 6.53
N ASP A 47 -0.70 10.51 7.71
CA ASP A 47 -1.46 10.49 8.96
C ASP A 47 -2.52 11.59 8.99
N ASP A 48 -2.21 12.80 8.51
CA ASP A 48 -3.18 13.89 8.32
C ASP A 48 -4.34 13.47 7.41
N VAL A 49 -4.04 12.78 6.30
CA VAL A 49 -5.04 12.32 5.33
C VAL A 49 -5.86 11.16 5.91
N ALA A 50 -5.23 10.24 6.63
CA ALA A 50 -5.90 9.09 7.23
C ALA A 50 -6.80 9.47 8.41
N GLY A 51 -6.43 10.48 9.21
CA GLY A 51 -7.13 10.90 10.42
C GLY A 51 -8.65 11.10 10.29
N PRO A 52 -9.17 11.81 9.26
CA PRO A 52 -10.61 11.98 9.06
C PRO A 52 -11.31 10.80 8.37
N MET A 53 -10.57 9.78 7.90
CA MET A 53 -11.14 8.64 7.17
C MET A 53 -11.54 7.51 8.12
N ILE A 54 -12.60 6.77 7.79
CA ILE A 54 -12.92 5.52 8.48
C ILE A 54 -12.06 4.40 7.87
N VAL A 55 -10.87 4.22 8.42
CA VAL A 55 -9.88 3.22 7.96
C VAL A 55 -9.50 2.26 9.07
N ALA A 56 -9.14 1.03 8.71
CA ALA A 56 -8.64 0.07 9.68
C ALA A 56 -7.28 0.53 10.24
N GLU A 57 -7.12 0.39 11.56
CA GLU A 57 -6.00 0.95 12.33
C GLU A 57 -4.66 0.23 12.06
N ALA A 58 -4.71 -1.03 11.59
CA ALA A 58 -3.53 -1.85 11.33
C ALA A 58 -3.38 -2.17 9.82
N LEU A 59 -2.20 -1.79 9.31
CA LEU A 59 -1.59 -2.24 8.06
C LEU A 59 -1.32 -3.75 8.10
#